data_AF-A0A525JES7-F1
#
_entry.id   AF-A0A525JES7-F1
#
_cell.length_a   1.000
_cell.length_b   1.000
_cell.length_c   1.000
_cell.angle_alpha   90.00
_cell.angle_beta   90.00
_cell.angle_gamma   90.00
#
_symmetry.space_group_name_H-M   'P 1'
#
loop_
_entity.id
_entity.type
_entity.pdbx_description
1 polymer ?
#
loop_
_entity_poly.entity_id
_entity_poly.type
_entity_poly.pdbx_seq_one_letter_code
_entity_poly.pdbx_strand_id
1 'polypeptide(L)'
;MRRALALAALIAASAAVAGAANAEHWTKFADGENGTEWSYDGDYSYKDQATGRVVVMQAISKPSAGFMPAGPDKGVGYIYALDCTKKNLILITAYKPSQPFQMPTTWRSDTPKQVGGAEDQALFAAVCPKADKLPTK
;
A
#
# COMPACT_ATOMS: atom_id res chain seq x y z
N MET A 1 4.30 -6.03 -50.98
CA MET A 1 4.95 -6.16 -49.65
C MET A 1 4.73 -4.90 -48.80
N ARG A 2 3.49 -4.59 -48.39
CA ARG A 2 3.14 -3.37 -47.60
C ARG A 2 2.45 -3.69 -46.26
N ARG A 3 2.58 -4.92 -45.76
CA ARG A 3 1.88 -5.39 -44.54
C ARG A 3 2.80 -5.84 -43.40
N ALA A 4 4.10 -5.53 -43.47
CA ALA A 4 5.08 -6.03 -42.49
C ALA A 4 5.52 -4.99 -41.44
N LEU A 5 5.10 -3.72 -41.55
CA LEU A 5 5.60 -2.64 -40.69
C LEU A 5 4.70 -2.33 -39.47
N ALA A 6 3.57 -3.00 -39.30
CA ALA A 6 2.62 -2.68 -38.22
C ALA A 6 2.85 -3.48 -36.91
N LEU A 7 3.67 -4.54 -36.92
CA LEU A 7 3.82 -5.41 -35.74
C LEU A 7 4.95 -4.99 -34.78
N ALA A 8 5.86 -4.11 -35.19
CA ALA A 8 6.98 -3.70 -34.34
C ALA A 8 6.61 -2.60 -33.31
N ALA A 9 5.54 -1.84 -33.56
CA ALA A 9 5.11 -0.76 -32.67
C ALA A 9 4.34 -1.25 -31.42
N LEU A 10 3.77 -2.46 -31.46
CA LEU A 10 3.01 -3.03 -30.34
C LEU A 10 3.90 -3.69 -29.26
N ILE A 11 5.14 -4.04 -29.59
CA ILE A 11 6.07 -4.69 -28.64
C ILE A 11 6.85 -3.65 -27.81
N ALA A 12 6.97 -2.41 -28.29
CA ALA A 12 7.61 -1.34 -27.53
C ALA A 12 6.72 -0.77 -26.41
N ALA A 13 5.39 -0.99 -26.46
CA ALA A 13 4.44 -0.47 -25.47
C ALA A 13 4.30 -1.36 -24.22
N SER A 14 4.75 -2.62 -24.25
CA SER A 14 4.68 -3.53 -23.11
C SER A 14 5.87 -3.43 -22.15
N ALA A 15 6.89 -2.61 -22.46
CA ALA A 15 8.09 -2.45 -21.64
C ALA A 15 7.98 -1.35 -20.56
N ALA A 16 6.90 -0.58 -20.51
CA ALA A 16 6.79 0.63 -19.66
C ALA A 16 6.09 0.42 -18.31
N VAL A 17 5.79 -0.82 -17.91
CA VAL A 17 5.25 -1.13 -16.55
C VAL A 17 6.21 -1.96 -15.70
N ALA A 18 7.49 -2.06 -16.10
CA ALA A 18 8.54 -2.40 -15.16
C ALA A 18 8.65 -1.25 -14.16
N GLY A 19 7.82 -1.29 -13.12
CA GLY A 19 7.87 -0.35 -12.00
C GLY A 19 9.32 -0.26 -11.54
N ALA A 20 9.88 0.94 -11.60
CA ALA A 20 11.16 1.20 -10.98
C ALA A 20 11.09 0.61 -9.56
N ALA A 21 12.03 -0.29 -9.25
CA ALA A 21 12.25 -0.77 -7.90
C ALA A 21 12.75 0.43 -7.07
N ASN A 22 11.82 1.31 -6.71
CA ASN A 22 12.05 2.34 -5.73
C ASN A 22 12.31 1.60 -4.42
N ALA A 23 13.39 1.97 -3.75
CA ALA A 23 13.66 1.46 -2.41
C ALA A 23 12.49 1.90 -1.53
N GLU A 24 11.68 0.94 -1.08
CA GLU A 24 10.50 1.18 -0.25
C GLU A 24 10.84 2.06 0.96
N HIS A 25 10.11 3.16 1.16
CA HIS A 25 10.35 4.07 2.28
C HIS A 25 9.43 3.76 3.46
N TRP A 26 9.90 2.88 4.33
CA TRP A 26 9.19 2.47 5.54
C TRP A 26 9.32 3.48 6.67
N THR A 27 8.19 4.00 7.16
CA THR A 27 8.13 4.86 8.35
C THR A 27 7.42 4.14 9.49
N LYS A 28 8.14 3.87 10.59
CA LYS A 28 7.56 3.33 11.82
C LYS A 28 6.53 4.30 12.40
N PHE A 29 5.39 3.78 12.84
CA PHE A 29 4.34 4.56 13.49
C PHE A 29 3.81 3.98 14.80
N ALA A 30 4.05 2.70 15.09
CA ALA A 30 3.66 2.10 16.36
C ALA A 30 4.60 0.95 16.76
N ASP A 31 4.70 0.74 18.07
CA ASP A 31 5.25 -0.47 18.68
C ASP A 31 4.10 -1.46 18.95
N GLY A 32 4.34 -2.73 18.66
CA GLY A 32 3.43 -3.83 18.97
C GLY A 32 3.98 -4.73 20.09
N GLU A 33 3.24 -5.79 20.40
CA GLU A 33 3.65 -6.75 21.42
C GLU A 33 4.88 -7.56 21.01
N ASN A 34 5.63 -8.08 21.99
CA ASN A 34 6.76 -9.00 21.76
C ASN A 34 7.87 -8.44 20.83
N GLY A 35 8.04 -7.11 20.85
CA GLY A 35 9.05 -6.40 20.08
C GLY A 35 8.73 -6.30 18.59
N THR A 36 7.45 -6.41 18.21
CA THR A 36 7.02 -6.07 16.85
C THR A 36 6.93 -4.56 16.68
N GLU A 37 7.07 -4.09 15.46
CA GLU A 37 6.81 -2.70 15.10
C GLU A 37 5.92 -2.67 13.86
N TRP A 38 5.18 -1.58 13.73
CA TRP A 38 4.34 -1.31 12.58
C TRP A 38 4.88 -0.11 11.83
N SER A 39 5.06 -0.31 10.53
CA SER A 39 5.53 0.72 9.60
C SER A 39 4.58 0.85 8.43
N TYR A 40 4.57 2.01 7.78
CA TYR A 40 3.89 2.21 6.51
C TYR A 40 4.87 2.60 5.41
N ASP A 41 4.59 2.21 4.17
CA ASP A 41 5.41 2.57 3.00
C ASP A 41 4.92 3.89 2.39
N GLY A 42 5.77 4.91 2.46
CA GLY A 42 5.50 6.23 1.88
C GLY A 42 5.47 6.24 0.36
N ASP A 43 6.26 5.40 -0.30
CA ASP A 43 6.34 5.33 -1.77
C ASP A 43 5.17 4.56 -2.37
N TYR A 44 4.62 3.60 -1.62
CA TYR A 44 3.37 2.95 -1.97
C TYR A 44 2.17 3.87 -1.82
N SER A 45 2.19 4.79 -0.84
CA SER A 45 1.01 5.56 -0.44
C SER A 45 0.51 6.53 -1.51
N TYR A 46 -0.81 6.56 -1.74
CA TYR A 46 -1.43 7.47 -2.71
C TYR A 46 -2.86 7.85 -2.30
N LYS A 47 -3.37 8.95 -2.86
CA LYS A 47 -4.79 9.30 -2.79
C LYS A 47 -5.52 8.66 -3.96
N ASP A 48 -6.50 7.82 -3.67
CA ASP A 48 -7.37 7.22 -4.69
C ASP A 48 -8.29 8.30 -5.29
N GLN A 49 -8.25 8.46 -6.62
CA GLN A 49 -9.00 9.50 -7.31
C GLN A 49 -10.52 9.30 -7.18
N ALA A 50 -10.99 8.06 -7.18
CA ALA A 50 -12.41 7.74 -7.21
C ALA A 50 -13.08 7.98 -5.83
N THR A 51 -12.41 7.63 -4.74
CA THR A 51 -12.97 7.70 -3.39
C THR A 51 -12.43 8.86 -2.56
N GLY A 52 -11.30 9.45 -2.96
CA GLY A 52 -10.55 10.42 -2.17
C GLY A 52 -9.85 9.82 -0.94
N ARG A 53 -9.92 8.50 -0.74
CA ARG A 53 -9.27 7.79 0.37
C ARG A 53 -7.76 7.70 0.14
N VAL A 54 -7.00 7.70 1.21
CA VAL A 54 -5.55 7.42 1.17
C VAL A 54 -5.35 5.92 1.22
N VAL A 55 -4.80 5.35 0.15
CA VAL A 55 -4.37 3.95 0.12
C VAL A 55 -2.95 3.87 0.65
N VAL A 56 -2.74 3.04 1.66
CA VAL A 56 -1.46 2.87 2.35
C VAL A 56 -1.14 1.39 2.54
N MET A 57 0.14 1.03 2.40
CA MET A 57 0.66 -0.28 2.75
C MET A 57 1.30 -0.20 4.14
N GLN A 58 0.92 -1.12 5.02
CA GLN A 58 1.48 -1.31 6.35
C GLN A 58 2.19 -2.66 6.41
N ALA A 59 3.34 -2.71 7.05
CA ALA A 59 4.08 -3.94 7.32
C ALA A 59 4.36 -4.11 8.82
N ILE A 60 4.41 -5.37 9.25
CA ILE A 60 4.95 -5.79 10.55
C ILE A 60 6.45 -6.01 10.40
N SER A 61 7.22 -5.53 11.37
CA SER A 61 8.62 -5.90 11.57
C SER A 61 8.85 -6.46 12.96
N LYS A 62 10.00 -7.13 13.13
CA LYS A 62 10.56 -7.54 14.42
C LYS A 62 12.07 -7.40 14.34
N PRO A 63 12.62 -6.18 14.57
CA PRO A 63 14.05 -5.91 14.39
C PRO A 63 14.95 -6.80 15.25
N SER A 64 14.50 -7.14 16.46
CA SER A 64 15.22 -8.05 17.38
C SER A 64 15.43 -9.46 16.81
N ALA A 65 14.63 -9.87 15.84
CA ALA A 65 14.74 -11.15 15.13
C ALA A 65 15.22 -10.97 13.67
N GLY A 66 15.70 -9.78 13.29
CA GLY A 66 16.18 -9.48 11.94
C GLY A 66 15.09 -9.34 10.87
N PHE A 67 13.81 -9.28 11.26
CA PHE A 67 12.70 -9.06 10.33
C PHE A 67 12.43 -7.57 10.20
N MET A 68 12.66 -7.03 9.00
CA MET A 68 12.41 -5.63 8.64
C MET A 68 11.08 -5.50 7.90
N PRO A 69 10.44 -4.32 7.89
CA PRO A 69 9.23 -4.12 7.10
C PRO A 69 9.56 -4.28 5.61
N ALA A 70 8.65 -4.89 4.86
CA ALA A 70 8.83 -5.15 3.43
C ALA A 70 7.48 -5.34 2.73
N GLY A 71 7.49 -5.14 1.42
CA GLY A 71 6.34 -5.37 0.55
C GLY A 71 5.93 -6.85 0.42
N PRO A 72 4.93 -7.14 -0.43
CA PRO A 72 4.29 -8.45 -0.49
C PRO A 72 5.15 -9.66 -0.84
N ASP A 73 6.31 -9.44 -1.47
CA ASP A 73 7.26 -10.48 -1.87
C ASP A 73 8.06 -11.03 -0.67
N LYS A 74 8.27 -10.24 0.38
CA LYS A 74 9.18 -10.55 1.49
C LYS A 74 8.60 -10.29 2.88
N GLY A 75 7.60 -9.42 2.99
CA GLY A 75 7.02 -8.99 4.25
C GLY A 75 5.62 -9.52 4.49
N VAL A 76 5.11 -9.24 5.69
CA VAL A 76 3.74 -9.52 6.08
C VAL A 76 3.09 -8.21 6.48
N GLY A 77 1.86 -7.99 6.01
CA GLY A 77 1.20 -6.72 6.25
C GLY A 77 -0.19 -6.61 5.65
N TYR A 78 -0.65 -5.37 5.56
CA TYR A 78 -2.00 -5.00 5.14
C TYR A 78 -1.96 -3.81 4.20
N ILE A 79 -2.98 -3.73 3.36
CA ILE A 79 -3.28 -2.52 2.59
C ILE A 79 -4.61 -1.98 3.07
N TYR A 80 -4.61 -0.70 3.46
CA TYR A 80 -5.78 0.00 3.95
C TYR A 80 -6.12 1.18 3.05
N ALA A 81 -7.42 1.47 2.92
CA ALA A 81 -7.92 2.73 2.36
C ALA A 81 -8.52 3.60 3.47
N LEU A 82 -7.82 4.67 3.83
CA LEU A 82 -8.15 5.57 4.94
C LEU A 82 -9.00 6.74 4.44
N ASP A 83 -10.15 6.98 5.05
CA ASP A 83 -10.87 8.25 4.95
C ASP A 83 -10.41 9.17 6.09
N CYS A 84 -9.42 10.01 5.79
CA CYS A 84 -8.79 10.89 6.78
C CYS A 84 -9.75 11.91 7.40
N THR A 85 -10.85 12.24 6.71
CA THR A 85 -11.88 13.17 7.18
C THR A 85 -12.91 12.46 8.06
N LYS A 86 -13.44 11.33 7.61
CA LYS A 86 -14.49 10.58 8.33
C LYS A 86 -13.95 9.59 9.35
N LYS A 87 -12.62 9.47 9.50
CA LYS A 87 -11.94 8.56 10.43
C LYS A 87 -12.46 7.12 10.36
N ASN A 88 -12.56 6.62 9.13
CA ASN A 88 -12.91 5.23 8.85
C ASN A 88 -11.93 4.63 7.84
N LEU A 89 -11.82 3.31 7.83
CA LEU A 89 -10.92 2.59 6.95
C LEU A 89 -11.56 1.35 6.34
N ILE A 90 -11.05 0.94 5.19
CA ILE A 90 -11.34 -0.34 4.54
C ILE A 90 -10.04 -1.15 4.56
N LEU A 91 -10.08 -2.37 5.06
CA LEU A 91 -9.02 -3.35 4.81
C LEU A 91 -9.17 -3.85 3.37
N ILE A 92 -8.27 -3.44 2.48
CA ILE A 92 -8.31 -3.85 1.07
C ILE A 92 -7.85 -5.30 0.94
N THR A 93 -6.71 -5.62 1.55
CA THR A 93 -6.14 -6.97 1.53
C THR A 93 -5.06 -7.13 2.60
N ALA A 94 -4.81 -8.37 3.00
CA ALA A 94 -3.63 -8.76 3.75
C ALA A 94 -2.64 -9.46 2.82
N TYR A 95 -1.34 -9.28 3.05
CA TYR A 95 -0.30 -9.89 2.23
C TYR A 95 0.71 -10.67 3.07
N LYS A 96 1.33 -11.67 2.44
CA LYS A 96 2.42 -12.47 2.98
C LYS A 96 3.17 -13.17 1.84
N PRO A 97 4.45 -13.55 2.01
CA PRO A 97 5.27 -14.08 0.90
C PRO A 97 4.77 -15.41 0.35
N SER A 98 4.02 -16.18 1.15
CA SER A 98 3.50 -17.49 0.77
C SER A 98 2.23 -17.43 -0.09
N GLN A 99 1.75 -16.24 -0.46
CA GLN A 99 0.55 -16.06 -1.28
C GLN A 99 0.77 -15.02 -2.38
N PRO A 100 0.24 -15.23 -3.60
CA PRO A 100 0.25 -14.21 -4.63
C PRO A 100 -0.44 -12.93 -4.14
N PHE A 101 0.25 -11.80 -4.28
CA PHE A 101 -0.33 -10.51 -3.95
C PHE A 101 -1.42 -10.13 -4.94
N GLN A 102 -2.61 -9.81 -4.44
CA GLN A 102 -3.74 -9.34 -5.23
C GLN A 102 -4.49 -8.23 -4.50
N MET A 103 -4.76 -7.14 -5.22
CA MET A 103 -5.61 -6.06 -4.77
C MET A 103 -7.00 -6.24 -5.38
N PRO A 104 -8.07 -6.50 -4.59
CA PRO A 104 -9.41 -6.69 -5.13
C PRO A 104 -9.88 -5.44 -5.87
N THR A 105 -10.39 -5.55 -7.10
CA THR A 105 -10.87 -4.36 -7.85
C THR A 105 -12.12 -3.73 -7.23
N THR A 106 -12.84 -4.49 -6.40
CA THR A 106 -14.12 -4.10 -5.78
C THR A 106 -13.97 -3.39 -4.44
N TRP A 107 -12.76 -3.22 -3.90
CA TRP A 107 -12.53 -2.71 -2.53
C TRP A 107 -13.22 -1.37 -2.25
N ARG A 108 -13.42 -0.53 -3.28
CA ARG A 108 -14.06 0.78 -3.16
C ARG A 108 -15.54 0.71 -2.77
N SER A 109 -16.17 -0.46 -2.97
CA SER A 109 -17.55 -0.73 -2.60
C SER A 109 -17.69 -1.39 -1.22
N ASP A 110 -16.57 -1.76 -0.59
CA ASP A 110 -16.59 -2.43 0.71
C ASP A 110 -17.05 -1.45 1.80
N THR A 111 -17.74 -1.99 2.80
CA THR A 111 -18.24 -1.18 3.93
C THR A 111 -17.07 -0.77 4.84
N PRO A 112 -16.81 0.52 5.05
CA PRO A 112 -15.73 0.97 5.91
C PRO A 112 -16.03 0.66 7.39
N LYS A 113 -15.01 0.24 8.14
CA LYS A 113 -15.06 0.23 9.61
C LYS A 113 -14.61 1.57 10.17
N GLN A 114 -15.17 1.96 11.31
CA GLN A 114 -14.63 3.09 12.07
C GLN A 114 -13.23 2.76 12.58
N VAL A 115 -12.38 3.78 12.68
CA VAL A 115 -11.07 3.66 13.33
C VAL A 115 -11.24 3.12 14.74
N GLY A 116 -10.53 2.03 15.06
CA GLY A 116 -10.61 1.39 16.36
C GLY A 116 -9.26 0.87 16.85
N GLY A 117 -9.02 0.95 18.15
CA GLY A 117 -7.76 0.52 18.76
C GLY A 117 -6.61 1.49 18.54
N ALA A 118 -5.49 1.23 19.23
CA ALA A 118 -4.33 2.12 19.24
C ALA A 118 -3.59 2.13 17.88
N GLU A 119 -3.52 0.98 17.20
CA GLU A 119 -2.80 0.84 15.92
C GLU A 119 -3.48 1.63 14.78
N ASP A 120 -4.81 1.50 14.62
CA ASP A 120 -5.54 2.29 13.61
C ASP A 120 -5.38 3.79 13.90
N GLN A 121 -5.48 4.21 15.17
CA GLN A 121 -5.30 5.62 15.55
C GLN A 121 -3.88 6.13 15.22
N ALA A 122 -2.86 5.35 15.52
CA ALA A 122 -1.47 5.67 15.23
C ALA A 122 -1.21 5.76 13.71
N LEU A 123 -1.78 4.85 12.92
CA LEU A 123 -1.70 4.89 11.46
C LEU A 123 -2.32 6.17 10.90
N PHE A 124 -3.51 6.54 11.38
CA PHE A 124 -4.16 7.78 10.96
C PHE A 124 -3.35 9.02 11.33
N ALA A 125 -2.76 9.05 12.54
CA ALA A 125 -1.92 10.15 12.98
C ALA A 125 -0.63 10.28 12.14
N ALA A 126 -0.08 9.16 11.67
CA ALA A 126 1.13 9.15 10.85
C ALA A 126 0.87 9.55 9.38
N VAL A 127 -0.24 9.09 8.80
CA VAL A 127 -0.53 9.20 7.36
C VAL A 127 -1.34 10.45 7.03
N CYS A 128 -2.44 10.71 7.75
CA CYS A 128 -3.41 11.73 7.35
C CYS A 128 -2.87 13.17 7.30
N PRO A 129 -1.94 13.61 8.17
CA PRO A 129 -1.35 14.95 8.05
C PRO A 129 -0.58 15.20 6.74
N LYS A 130 -0.23 14.13 6.01
CA LYS A 130 0.52 14.20 4.74
C LYS A 130 -0.37 13.89 3.52
N ALA A 131 -1.66 13.62 3.72
CA ALA A 131 -2.57 13.15 2.67
C ALA A 131 -2.63 14.06 1.44
N ASP A 132 -2.63 15.38 1.64
CA ASP A 132 -2.70 16.36 0.54
C ASP A 132 -1.42 16.45 -0.29
N LYS A 133 -0.32 15.87 0.19
CA LYS A 133 0.97 15.82 -0.52
C LYS A 133 1.18 14.51 -1.28
N LEU A 134 0.27 13.55 -1.13
CA LEU A 134 0.39 12.25 -1.79
C LEU A 134 0.06 12.36 -3.28
N PRO A 135 0.70 11.54 -4.13
CA PRO A 135 0.28 11.42 -5.52
C PRO A 135 -1.16 10.91 -5.60
N THR A 136 -1.90 11.35 -6.61
CA THR A 136 -3.25 10.84 -6.90
C THR A 136 -3.16 9.75 -7.96
N LYS A 137 -3.86 8.62 -7.77
CA LYS A 137 -3.94 7.50 -8.72
C LYS A 137 -5.37 7.03 -8.90
#